data_AF-A0A0C1H076-F1
#
_entry.id   AF-A0A0C1H076-F1
#
_cell.length_a   1.000
_cell.length_b   1.000
_cell.length_c   1.000
_cell.angle_alpha   90.00
_cell.angle_beta   90.00
_cell.angle_gamma   90.00
#
_symmetry.space_group_name_H-M   'P 1'
#
loop_
_entity.id
_entity.type
_entity.pdbx_description
1 polymer ?
#
loop_
_entity_poly.entity_id
_entity_poly.type
_entity_poly.pdbx_seq_one_letter_code
_entity_poly.pdbx_strand_id
1 'polypeptide(L)'
;MRAAMILRSFLLAFLATLLFSGPLLAQGFAENAFEKIQRENAAGSLAVMGLAGIPDDSASAISLQSNTDNRDYDFKSAQLGGGFRLSEGVPIYLEGYIGYARYDPVLTFSGTGETTRLPLKWTSAAVTGGIGYQFDLGERWKFTPMAHISIGRTQSDASVATQVVANRLGIERDFVESGGLWAGGAGGSLTLDYKRPLSNDREFEMSLRYTHIEYWPIGDDEDLLVQSTAANAVLWTRYRFPTGRRMFGRPVRWVGDFSYSYLIGDQSLVLGTDWLARIGGGIEVDLSDTWVPWVTTTRIMVRYYGSDTVNGYTAGIGISF
;
A
#
# COMPACT_ATOMS: atom_id res chain seq x y z
N MET A 1 40.12 -60.26 -28.66
CA MET A 1 39.87 -59.85 -27.25
C MET A 1 40.19 -58.38 -26.92
N ARG A 2 41.10 -57.67 -27.62
CA ARG A 2 41.44 -56.27 -27.28
C ARG A 2 40.41 -55.21 -27.71
N ALA A 3 39.65 -55.42 -28.79
CA ALA A 3 38.66 -54.44 -29.27
C ALA A 3 37.41 -54.32 -28.39
N ALA A 4 36.97 -55.41 -27.76
CA ALA A 4 35.79 -55.42 -26.88
C ALA A 4 36.03 -54.72 -25.53
N MET A 5 37.30 -54.59 -25.12
CA MET A 5 37.69 -53.95 -23.86
C MET A 5 37.70 -52.41 -24.00
N ILE A 6 38.14 -51.90 -25.15
CA ILE A 6 38.18 -50.45 -25.44
C ILE A 6 36.75 -49.88 -25.59
N LEU A 7 35.84 -50.63 -26.20
CA LEU A 7 34.45 -50.20 -26.39
C LEU A 7 33.67 -50.14 -25.07
N ARG A 8 33.96 -51.05 -24.11
CA ARG A 8 33.37 -51.01 -22.76
C ARG A 8 33.87 -49.82 -21.94
N SER A 9 35.15 -49.47 -22.04
CA SER A 9 35.73 -48.33 -21.33
C SER A 9 35.18 -46.99 -21.84
N PHE A 10 34.94 -46.86 -23.14
CA PHE A 10 34.30 -45.66 -23.71
C PHE A 10 32.83 -45.53 -23.33
N LEU A 11 32.07 -46.63 -23.26
CA LEU A 11 30.67 -46.61 -22.86
C LEU A 11 30.50 -46.22 -21.37
N LEU A 12 31.39 -46.69 -20.50
CA LEU A 12 31.40 -46.34 -19.07
C LEU A 12 31.80 -44.88 -18.82
N ALA A 13 32.74 -44.34 -19.60
CA ALA A 13 33.11 -42.92 -19.53
C ALA A 13 31.99 -41.99 -20.03
N PHE A 14 31.25 -42.39 -21.07
CA PHE A 14 30.13 -41.61 -21.61
C PHE A 14 28.88 -41.67 -20.70
N LEU A 15 28.66 -42.79 -20.01
CA LEU A 15 27.57 -42.93 -19.03
C LEU A 15 27.87 -42.16 -17.74
N ALA A 16 29.14 -42.08 -17.33
CA ALA A 16 29.57 -41.28 -16.17
C ALA A 16 29.44 -39.77 -16.41
N THR A 17 29.70 -39.26 -17.62
CA THR A 17 29.49 -37.84 -17.97
C THR A 17 28.00 -37.47 -18.10
N LEU A 18 27.13 -38.39 -18.52
CA LEU A 18 25.67 -38.20 -18.52
C LEU A 18 25.06 -38.20 -17.12
N LEU A 19 25.65 -38.91 -16.14
CA LEU A 19 25.19 -38.91 -14.75
C LEU A 19 25.69 -37.71 -13.93
N PHE A 20 26.77 -37.04 -14.36
CA PHE A 20 27.31 -35.82 -13.72
C PHE A 20 26.83 -34.51 -14.36
N SER A 21 26.10 -34.54 -15.49
CA SER A 21 25.57 -33.32 -16.15
C SER A 21 24.15 -32.94 -15.73
N GLY A 22 23.41 -33.85 -15.08
CA GLY A 22 22.08 -33.59 -14.51
C GLY A 22 22.01 -32.53 -13.39
N PRO A 23 22.94 -32.48 -12.41
CA PRO A 23 22.82 -31.53 -11.31
C PRO A 23 23.05 -30.08 -11.73
N LEU A 24 23.86 -29.81 -12.76
CA LEU A 24 24.19 -28.45 -13.19
C LEU A 24 23.01 -27.76 -13.92
N LEU A 25 22.27 -28.49 -14.75
CA LEU A 25 21.08 -27.98 -15.43
C LEU A 25 19.86 -27.89 -14.49
N ALA A 26 19.75 -28.80 -13.52
CA ALA A 26 18.73 -28.73 -12.48
C ALA A 26 19.01 -27.59 -11.47
N GLN A 27 20.27 -27.34 -11.13
CA GLN A 27 20.69 -26.17 -10.34
C GLN A 27 20.42 -24.88 -11.09
N GLY A 28 20.85 -24.73 -12.35
CA GLY A 28 20.58 -23.52 -13.12
C GLY A 28 19.08 -23.28 -13.36
N PHE A 29 18.28 -24.33 -13.56
CA PHE A 29 16.82 -24.19 -13.66
C PHE A 29 16.17 -23.82 -12.31
N ALA A 30 16.62 -24.44 -11.21
CA ALA A 30 16.13 -24.12 -9.87
C ALA A 30 16.54 -22.71 -9.43
N GLU A 31 17.76 -22.28 -9.75
CA GLU A 31 18.30 -20.94 -9.49
C GLU A 31 17.55 -19.89 -10.30
N ASN A 32 17.34 -20.11 -11.60
CA ASN A 32 16.52 -19.21 -12.44
C ASN A 32 15.04 -19.17 -12.00
N ALA A 33 14.47 -20.31 -11.61
CA ALA A 33 13.10 -20.36 -11.09
C ALA A 33 12.98 -19.67 -9.72
N PHE A 34 14.00 -19.82 -8.87
CA PHE A 34 14.09 -19.18 -7.58
C PHE A 34 14.26 -17.66 -7.72
N GLU A 35 15.15 -17.20 -8.60
CA GLU A 35 15.32 -15.79 -8.92
C GLU A 35 14.04 -15.17 -9.47
N LYS A 36 13.34 -15.88 -10.37
CA LYS A 36 12.05 -15.43 -10.90
C LYS A 36 10.98 -15.31 -9.81
N ILE A 37 10.85 -16.32 -8.95
CA ILE A 37 9.91 -16.31 -7.81
C ILE A 37 10.27 -15.18 -6.83
N GLN A 38 11.56 -14.92 -6.60
CA GLN A 38 12.00 -13.81 -5.76
C GLN A 38 11.63 -12.46 -6.36
N ARG A 39 11.88 -12.24 -7.66
CA ARG A 39 11.50 -11.00 -8.35
C ARG A 39 10.00 -10.75 -8.33
N GLU A 40 9.19 -11.80 -8.57
CA GLU A 40 7.72 -11.72 -8.51
C GLU A 40 7.23 -11.40 -7.09
N ASN A 41 7.83 -12.01 -6.07
CA ASN A 41 7.53 -11.70 -4.67
C ASN A 41 7.95 -10.28 -4.28
N ALA A 42 9.12 -9.83 -4.73
CA ALA A 42 9.61 -8.48 -4.49
C ALA A 42 8.66 -7.44 -5.12
N ALA A 43 8.26 -7.63 -6.38
CA ALA A 43 7.31 -6.76 -7.08
C ALA A 43 5.94 -6.70 -6.36
N GLY A 44 5.37 -7.85 -5.99
CA GLY A 44 4.12 -7.89 -5.23
C GLY A 44 4.22 -7.22 -3.86
N SER A 45 5.34 -7.40 -3.17
CA SER A 45 5.60 -6.79 -1.86
C SER A 45 5.76 -5.27 -1.91
N LEU A 46 6.42 -4.75 -2.96
CA LEU A 46 6.56 -3.31 -3.23
C LEU A 46 5.20 -2.68 -3.59
N ALA A 47 4.36 -3.39 -4.35
CA ALA A 47 3.03 -2.92 -4.68
C ALA A 47 2.11 -2.77 -3.44
N VAL A 48 2.16 -3.73 -2.49
CA VAL A 48 1.45 -3.59 -1.20
C VAL A 48 2.04 -2.47 -0.34
N MET A 49 3.36 -2.28 -0.37
CA MET A 49 3.99 -1.13 0.30
C MET A 49 3.51 0.20 -0.30
N GLY A 50 3.32 0.29 -1.62
CA GLY A 50 2.73 1.45 -2.26
C GLY A 50 1.33 1.81 -1.71
N LEU A 51 0.52 0.82 -1.35
CA LEU A 51 -0.78 1.05 -0.69
C LEU A 51 -0.66 1.61 0.73
N ALA A 52 0.42 1.29 1.45
CA ALA A 52 0.69 1.86 2.77
C ALA A 52 1.31 3.26 2.68
N GLY A 53 2.14 3.50 1.67
CA GLY A 53 2.99 4.68 1.55
C GLY A 53 2.39 5.84 0.75
N ILE A 54 1.36 5.64 -0.07
CA ILE A 54 0.64 6.76 -0.68
C ILE A 54 -0.19 7.51 0.37
N PRO A 55 -0.02 8.84 0.50
CA PRO A 55 -0.89 9.68 1.31
C PRO A 55 -2.38 9.58 0.96
N ASP A 56 -3.23 9.38 1.97
CA ASP A 56 -4.69 9.54 1.91
C ASP A 56 -5.14 10.58 2.94
N ASP A 57 -5.63 11.72 2.44
CA ASP A 57 -6.03 12.90 3.23
C ASP A 57 -7.22 12.64 4.20
N SER A 58 -7.79 11.43 4.18
CA SER A 58 -8.96 11.09 4.99
C SER A 58 -8.66 10.57 6.40
N ALA A 59 -7.38 10.39 6.77
CA ALA A 59 -6.87 9.91 8.07
C ALA A 59 -7.78 8.82 8.68
N SER A 60 -7.57 7.56 8.29
CA SER A 60 -8.50 6.48 8.64
C SER A 60 -7.83 5.12 8.86
N ALA A 61 -8.40 4.34 9.78
CA ALA A 61 -8.15 2.91 9.88
C ALA A 61 -9.15 2.19 8.95
N ILE A 62 -8.67 1.46 7.96
CA ILE A 62 -9.45 0.84 6.91
C ILE A 62 -9.43 -0.69 7.07
N SER A 63 -10.59 -1.32 7.24
CA SER A 63 -10.70 -2.78 7.12
C SER A 63 -11.48 -3.10 5.85
N LEU A 64 -10.84 -3.67 4.83
CA LEU A 64 -11.54 -4.17 3.64
C LEU A 64 -11.68 -5.69 3.77
N GLN A 65 -12.84 -6.23 3.42
CA GLN A 65 -13.09 -7.68 3.45
C GLN A 65 -13.72 -8.03 2.11
N SER A 66 -13.05 -8.84 1.29
CA SER A 66 -13.62 -9.26 0.00
C SER A 66 -14.85 -10.16 0.21
N ASN A 67 -15.82 -10.08 -0.69
CA ASN A 67 -17.06 -10.88 -0.66
C ASN A 67 -17.40 -11.44 -2.06
N THR A 68 -16.42 -12.05 -2.74
CA THR A 68 -16.67 -12.70 -4.05
C THR A 68 -16.44 -14.20 -3.96
N ASP A 69 -17.47 -14.98 -4.32
CA ASP A 69 -17.63 -16.45 -4.21
C ASP A 69 -16.54 -17.35 -4.85
N ASN A 70 -15.39 -16.82 -5.28
CA ASN A 70 -14.36 -17.65 -5.91
C ASN A 70 -12.90 -17.21 -5.70
N ARG A 71 -12.63 -16.15 -4.90
CA ARG A 71 -11.27 -15.73 -4.50
C ARG A 71 -11.32 -15.03 -3.13
N ASP A 72 -11.09 -15.78 -2.06
CA ASP A 72 -10.96 -15.20 -0.72
C ASP A 72 -9.59 -14.50 -0.59
N TYR A 73 -9.55 -13.18 -0.39
CA TYR A 73 -8.35 -12.49 0.12
C TYR A 73 -8.76 -11.40 1.12
N ASP A 74 -7.93 -11.21 2.15
CA ASP A 74 -8.17 -10.24 3.23
C ASP A 74 -7.22 -9.05 3.09
N PHE A 75 -7.75 -7.82 3.09
CA PHE A 75 -6.95 -6.60 3.02
C PHE A 75 -7.26 -5.68 4.19
N LYS A 76 -6.27 -5.42 5.03
CA LYS A 76 -6.41 -4.50 6.17
C LYS A 76 -5.39 -3.41 6.04
N SER A 77 -5.80 -2.15 6.13
CA SER A 77 -4.87 -1.03 6.18
C SER A 77 -5.21 -0.05 7.29
N ALA A 78 -4.22 0.67 7.77
CA ALA A 78 -4.44 1.75 8.70
C ALA A 78 -3.47 2.86 8.36
N GLN A 79 -3.98 4.08 8.26
CA GLN A 79 -3.12 5.22 8.02
C GLN A 79 -3.47 6.36 8.97
N LEU A 80 -2.44 6.89 9.59
CA LEU A 80 -2.51 8.12 10.35
C LEU A 80 -1.69 9.16 9.60
N GLY A 81 -2.28 10.31 9.32
CA GLY A 81 -1.55 11.40 8.71
C GLY A 81 -2.31 12.71 8.74
N GLY A 82 -1.61 13.75 8.33
CA GLY A 82 -2.12 15.10 8.28
C GLY A 82 -1.12 16.05 7.68
N GLY A 83 -1.55 17.28 7.44
CA GLY A 83 -0.70 18.33 6.95
C GLY A 83 -1.14 19.71 7.43
N PHE A 84 -0.21 20.65 7.36
CA PHE A 84 -0.43 22.03 7.78
C PHE A 84 0.44 22.98 6.97
N ARG A 85 0.00 24.23 6.87
CA ARG A 85 0.80 25.33 6.34
C ARG A 85 1.64 25.91 7.48
N LEU A 86 2.94 26.10 7.26
CA LEU A 86 3.88 26.52 8.30
C LEU A 86 3.49 27.86 8.95
N SER A 87 3.01 28.81 8.16
CA SER A 87 2.40 30.06 8.66
C SER A 87 1.54 30.73 7.57
N GLU A 88 0.72 31.71 7.96
CA GLU A 88 -0.09 32.48 7.00
C GLU A 88 0.78 33.20 5.94
N GLY A 89 1.95 33.72 6.34
CA GLY A 89 2.85 34.45 5.45
C GLY A 89 3.83 33.57 4.65
N VAL A 90 3.98 32.29 5.02
CA VAL A 90 4.89 31.35 4.36
C VAL A 90 4.05 30.30 3.64
N PRO A 91 3.94 30.34 2.30
CA PRO A 91 3.15 29.39 1.51
C PRO A 91 3.80 27.99 1.41
N ILE A 92 4.46 27.54 2.48
CA ILE A 92 5.03 26.20 2.58
C ILE A 92 4.04 25.31 3.32
N TYR A 93 3.67 24.21 2.67
CA TYR A 93 2.82 23.17 3.20
C TYR A 93 3.67 21.94 3.54
N LEU A 94 3.44 21.37 4.71
CA LEU A 94 4.09 20.15 5.17
C LEU A 94 3.02 19.10 5.45
N GLU A 95 3.28 17.87 5.06
CA GLU A 95 2.43 16.73 5.41
C GLU A 95 3.25 15.50 5.81
N GLY A 96 2.63 14.64 6.62
CA GLY A 96 3.25 13.43 7.12
C GLY A 96 2.22 12.33 7.33
N TYR A 97 2.59 11.11 6.95
CA TYR A 97 1.74 9.92 6.98
C TYR A 97 2.53 8.73 7.52
N ILE A 98 1.86 7.91 8.32
CA ILE A 98 2.31 6.60 8.76
C ILE A 98 1.23 5.62 8.34
N GLY A 99 1.58 4.69 7.46
CA GLY A 99 0.69 3.68 6.92
C GLY A 99 1.10 2.27 7.29
N TYR A 100 0.09 1.43 7.44
CA TYR A 100 0.17 -0.01 7.60
C TYR A 100 -0.77 -0.65 6.57
N ALA A 101 -0.32 -1.71 5.90
CA ALA A 101 -1.16 -2.50 5.02
C ALA A 101 -0.82 -3.98 5.16
N ARG A 102 -1.83 -4.83 5.22
CA ARG A 102 -1.70 -6.28 5.23
C ARG A 102 -2.56 -6.85 4.11
N TYR A 103 -1.96 -7.68 3.28
CA TYR A 103 -2.60 -8.34 2.16
C TYR A 103 -2.40 -9.85 2.27
N ASP A 104 -3.49 -10.62 2.29
CA ASP A 104 -3.51 -12.08 2.39
C ASP A 104 -4.11 -12.69 1.11
N PRO A 105 -3.32 -12.92 0.04
CA PRO A 105 -3.81 -13.49 -1.21
C PRO A 105 -3.99 -15.01 -1.10
N VAL A 106 -5.15 -15.53 -1.52
CA VAL A 106 -5.31 -16.96 -1.78
C VAL A 106 -5.03 -17.25 -3.25
N LEU A 107 -3.81 -17.72 -3.54
CA LEU A 107 -3.45 -18.24 -4.86
C LEU A 107 -3.99 -19.67 -5.02
N THR A 108 -4.92 -19.86 -5.97
CA THR A 108 -5.41 -21.18 -6.36
C THR A 108 -4.62 -21.71 -7.56
N PHE A 109 -3.70 -22.66 -7.30
CA PHE A 109 -3.04 -23.41 -8.37
C PHE A 109 -3.94 -24.60 -8.76
N SER A 110 -4.44 -24.61 -10.00
CA SER A 110 -5.16 -25.75 -10.56
C SER A 110 -4.20 -26.65 -11.35
N GLY A 111 -3.63 -27.66 -10.70
CA GLY A 111 -2.82 -28.70 -11.33
C GLY A 111 -2.96 -30.02 -10.58
N THR A 112 -3.42 -31.06 -11.29
CA THR A 112 -3.58 -32.46 -10.82
C THR A 112 -4.18 -32.63 -9.41
N GLY A 113 -5.46 -32.31 -9.26
CA GLY A 113 -6.33 -32.89 -8.21
C GLY A 113 -6.12 -32.45 -6.75
N GLU A 114 -5.00 -31.82 -6.40
CA GLU A 114 -4.76 -31.30 -5.04
C GLU A 114 -4.55 -29.78 -5.05
N THR A 115 -5.48 -29.06 -4.40
CA THR A 115 -5.40 -27.61 -4.22
C THR A 115 -4.41 -27.29 -3.10
N THR A 116 -3.16 -26.98 -3.45
CA THR A 116 -2.17 -26.52 -2.46
C THR A 116 -2.32 -25.01 -2.24
N ARG A 117 -2.72 -24.60 -1.04
CA ARG A 117 -2.81 -23.19 -0.62
C ARG A 117 -1.43 -22.71 -0.17
N LEU A 118 -0.84 -21.74 -0.88
CA LEU A 118 0.38 -21.04 -0.44
C LEU A 118 0.00 -19.67 0.15
N PRO A 119 0.02 -19.49 1.48
CA PRO A 119 -0.28 -18.21 2.10
C PRO A 119 0.91 -17.25 1.92
N LEU A 120 0.89 -16.42 0.88
CA LEU A 120 1.87 -15.34 0.67
C LEU A 120 1.40 -14.07 1.38
N LYS A 121 1.29 -14.10 2.71
CA LYS A 121 0.81 -12.93 3.46
C LYS A 121 1.87 -11.85 3.45
N TRP A 122 1.51 -10.66 3.00
CA TRP A 122 2.39 -9.49 2.99
C TRP A 122 1.93 -8.48 4.03
N THR A 123 2.87 -8.01 4.84
CA THR A 123 2.66 -6.95 5.84
C THR A 123 3.63 -5.82 5.58
N SER A 124 3.10 -4.64 5.27
CA SER A 124 3.86 -3.44 4.97
C SER A 124 3.62 -2.35 5.99
N ALA A 125 4.68 -1.64 6.36
CA ALA A 125 4.61 -0.39 7.09
C ALA A 125 5.44 0.66 6.36
N ALA A 126 4.93 1.88 6.25
CA ALA A 126 5.60 2.97 5.57
C ALA A 126 5.40 4.30 6.31
N VAL A 127 6.41 5.16 6.22
CA VAL A 127 6.35 6.55 6.66
C VAL A 127 6.62 7.42 5.44
N THR A 128 5.72 8.36 5.18
CA THR A 128 5.80 9.26 4.03
C THR A 128 5.74 10.70 4.52
N GLY A 129 6.66 11.53 4.04
CA GLY A 129 6.72 12.96 4.32
C GLY A 129 6.66 13.76 3.03
N GLY A 130 5.93 14.87 3.07
CA GLY A 130 5.73 15.75 1.93
C GLY A 130 6.07 17.20 2.27
N ILE A 131 6.72 17.88 1.33
CA ILE A 131 6.88 19.33 1.35
C ILE A 131 6.34 19.92 0.06
N GLY A 132 5.51 20.94 0.16
CA GLY A 132 4.94 21.61 -0.98
C GLY A 132 4.81 23.09 -0.82
N TYR A 133 4.38 23.71 -1.92
CA TYR A 133 4.08 25.12 -1.98
C TYR A 133 2.58 25.29 -2.19
N GLN A 134 1.88 25.98 -1.29
CA GLN A 134 0.44 26.20 -1.40
C GLN A 134 0.13 27.56 -2.04
N PHE A 135 -0.41 27.54 -3.25
CA PHE A 135 -0.89 28.71 -3.96
C PHE A 135 -2.37 28.94 -3.66
N ASP A 136 -2.69 30.14 -3.17
CA ASP A 136 -4.07 30.57 -2.98
C ASP A 136 -4.61 31.12 -4.31
N LEU A 137 -5.50 30.36 -4.96
CA LEU A 137 -6.15 30.71 -6.24
C LEU A 137 -7.48 31.43 -5.96
N GLY A 138 -7.39 32.65 -5.43
CA GLY A 138 -8.53 33.40 -4.92
C GLY A 138 -8.95 32.93 -3.51
N GLU A 139 -10.20 33.20 -3.13
CA GLU A 139 -10.66 32.98 -1.74
C GLU A 139 -11.00 31.52 -1.40
N ARG A 140 -11.18 30.67 -2.41
CA ARG A 140 -11.80 29.33 -2.23
C ARG A 140 -10.97 28.18 -2.73
N TRP A 141 -10.12 28.41 -3.71
CA TRP A 141 -9.31 27.38 -4.33
C TRP A 141 -7.88 27.46 -3.81
N LYS A 142 -7.29 26.30 -3.53
CA LYS A 142 -5.88 26.18 -3.16
C LYS A 142 -5.25 25.12 -4.03
N PHE A 143 -4.11 25.44 -4.62
CA PHE A 143 -3.34 24.51 -5.43
C PHE A 143 -2.00 24.24 -4.75
N THR A 144 -1.72 22.98 -4.47
CA THR A 144 -0.57 22.57 -3.67
C THR A 144 0.23 21.49 -4.40
N PRO A 145 1.23 21.86 -5.23
CA PRO A 145 2.28 20.94 -5.65
C PRO A 145 3.17 20.55 -4.47
N MET A 146 3.48 19.26 -4.38
CA MET A 146 4.27 18.67 -3.30
C MET A 146 5.32 17.70 -3.86
N ALA A 147 6.48 17.67 -3.22
CA ALA A 147 7.46 16.60 -3.35
C ALA A 147 7.35 15.67 -2.13
N HIS A 148 7.44 14.37 -2.38
CA HIS A 148 7.29 13.32 -1.36
C HIS A 148 8.53 12.46 -1.26
N ILE A 149 8.84 12.06 -0.04
CA ILE A 149 9.76 10.98 0.27
C ILE A 149 9.04 9.95 1.13
N SER A 150 9.34 8.68 0.91
CA SER A 150 8.75 7.58 1.63
C SER A 150 9.82 6.56 1.98
N ILE A 151 9.70 5.96 3.15
CA ILE A 151 10.52 4.82 3.54
C ILE A 151 9.60 3.78 4.17
N GLY A 152 9.79 2.53 3.79
CA GLY A 152 8.95 1.45 4.27
C GLY A 152 9.66 0.11 4.29
N ARG A 153 9.01 -0.83 4.97
CA ARG A 153 9.40 -2.22 4.99
C ARG A 153 8.19 -3.08 4.71
N THR A 154 8.38 -4.10 3.88
CA THR A 154 7.38 -5.13 3.60
C THR A 154 7.92 -6.49 4.00
N GLN A 155 7.13 -7.29 4.71
CA GLN A 155 7.49 -8.62 5.18
C GLN A 155 6.54 -9.65 4.60
N SER A 156 7.08 -10.79 4.14
CA SER A 156 6.31 -11.90 3.57
C SER A 156 6.34 -13.10 4.50
N ASP A 157 5.19 -13.63 4.91
CA ASP A 157 5.12 -14.87 5.71
C ASP A 157 5.66 -16.08 4.92
N ALA A 158 5.69 -16.01 3.58
CA ALA A 158 6.25 -17.06 2.72
C ALA A 158 7.77 -17.17 2.78
N SER A 159 8.47 -16.09 3.16
CA SER A 159 9.91 -16.12 3.40
C SER A 159 10.28 -17.14 4.50
N VAL A 160 9.37 -17.38 5.46
CA VAL A 160 9.51 -18.41 6.50
C VAL A 160 9.34 -19.81 5.93
N ALA A 161 8.46 -20.01 4.94
CA ALA A 161 8.25 -21.30 4.29
C ALA A 161 9.43 -21.69 3.37
N THR A 162 9.99 -20.74 2.62
CA THR A 162 11.25 -20.93 1.89
C THR A 162 12.44 -21.12 2.83
N GLN A 163 12.45 -20.52 4.03
CA GLN A 163 13.44 -20.80 5.09
C GLN A 163 13.46 -22.29 5.47
N VAL A 164 12.29 -22.92 5.58
CA VAL A 164 12.16 -24.35 5.91
C VAL A 164 12.58 -25.26 4.74
N VAL A 165 12.28 -24.87 3.50
CA VAL A 165 12.66 -25.61 2.28
C VAL A 165 14.15 -25.44 1.95
N ALA A 166 14.69 -24.24 2.07
CA ALA A 166 16.12 -23.92 1.88
C ALA A 166 16.99 -24.62 2.94
N ASN A 167 16.53 -24.69 4.19
CA ASN A 167 17.20 -25.49 5.24
C ASN A 167 17.27 -26.99 4.92
N ARG A 168 16.37 -27.53 4.08
CA ARG A 168 16.44 -28.93 3.62
C ARG A 168 17.28 -29.13 2.36
N LEU A 169 17.55 -28.07 1.59
CA LEU A 169 18.24 -28.13 0.30
C LEU A 169 19.67 -27.57 0.31
N GLY A 170 20.14 -26.99 1.44
CA GLY A 170 21.55 -26.66 1.65
C GLY A 170 22.08 -25.54 0.75
N ILE A 171 21.22 -24.61 0.33
CA ILE A 171 21.60 -23.45 -0.50
C ILE A 171 21.99 -22.28 0.43
N GLU A 172 23.07 -21.57 0.07
CA GLU A 172 23.81 -20.59 0.87
C GLU A 172 22.96 -19.40 1.38
N ARG A 173 23.42 -18.83 2.51
CA ARG A 173 22.62 -18.21 3.59
C ARG A 173 22.36 -16.71 3.49
N ASP A 174 22.78 -16.02 2.43
CA ASP A 174 22.86 -14.55 2.50
C ASP A 174 21.60 -13.80 2.03
N PHE A 175 20.56 -14.52 1.57
CA PHE A 175 19.23 -13.95 1.27
C PHE A 175 18.15 -14.31 2.33
N VAL A 176 18.51 -15.13 3.33
CA VAL A 176 17.56 -15.93 4.11
C VAL A 176 17.35 -15.38 5.55
N GLU A 177 18.05 -14.32 5.96
CA GLU A 177 18.02 -13.84 7.36
C GLU A 177 17.01 -12.72 7.69
N SER A 178 16.42 -12.00 6.72
CA SER A 178 15.56 -10.82 7.04
C SER A 178 14.06 -10.95 6.72
N GLY A 179 13.67 -11.88 5.84
CA GLY A 179 12.27 -12.19 5.49
C GLY A 179 11.41 -11.01 4.97
N GLY A 180 12.03 -9.86 4.70
CA GLY A 180 11.33 -8.65 4.34
C GLY A 180 12.24 -7.61 3.71
N LEU A 181 11.67 -6.92 2.74
CA LEU A 181 12.30 -5.97 1.84
C LEU A 181 12.18 -4.55 2.40
N TRP A 182 13.31 -3.85 2.52
CA TRP A 182 13.30 -2.41 2.74
C TRP A 182 13.23 -1.68 1.41
N ALA A 183 12.43 -0.61 1.36
CA ALA A 183 12.38 0.22 0.17
C ALA A 183 12.24 1.70 0.52
N GLY A 184 12.93 2.51 -0.29
CA GLY A 184 12.80 3.95 -0.34
C GLY A 184 11.88 4.33 -1.50
N GLY A 185 11.22 5.46 -1.38
CA GLY A 185 10.44 6.02 -2.48
C GLY A 185 10.54 7.53 -2.53
N ALA A 186 10.42 8.07 -3.74
CA ALA A 186 10.29 9.49 -3.96
C ALA A 186 9.34 9.78 -5.11
N GLY A 187 8.77 10.97 -5.08
CA GLY A 187 7.89 11.43 -6.13
C GLY A 187 7.23 12.74 -5.77
N GLY A 188 6.01 12.92 -6.22
CA GLY A 188 5.27 14.16 -5.99
C GLY A 188 3.78 14.00 -6.08
N SER A 189 3.07 15.05 -5.70
CA SER A 189 1.63 15.13 -5.86
C SER A 189 1.19 16.54 -6.21
N LEU A 190 0.00 16.62 -6.79
CA LEU A 190 -0.70 17.85 -7.04
C LEU A 190 -2.06 17.76 -6.36
N THR A 191 -2.34 18.70 -5.46
CA THR A 191 -3.64 18.79 -4.79
C THR A 191 -4.35 20.09 -5.18
N LEU A 192 -5.61 20.00 -5.55
CA LEU A 192 -6.50 21.13 -5.78
C LEU A 192 -7.65 21.06 -4.76
N ASP A 193 -7.60 21.92 -3.76
CA ASP A 193 -8.63 22.01 -2.72
C ASP A 193 -9.61 23.15 -3.04
N TYR A 194 -10.87 22.90 -2.74
CA TYR A 194 -11.95 23.86 -2.79
C TYR A 194 -12.68 23.87 -1.46
N LYS A 195 -12.77 25.04 -0.82
CA LYS A 195 -13.53 25.22 0.42
C LYS A 195 -14.56 26.32 0.25
N ARG A 196 -15.80 26.01 0.59
CA ARG A 196 -16.91 26.97 0.57
C ARG A 196 -17.69 26.93 1.88
N PRO A 197 -17.54 27.94 2.75
CA PRO A 197 -18.49 28.16 3.83
C PRO A 197 -19.83 28.59 3.23
N LEU A 198 -20.91 28.02 3.75
CA LEU A 198 -22.29 28.30 3.36
C LEU A 198 -23.05 28.89 4.56
N SER A 199 -24.23 29.47 4.31
CA SER A 199 -25.09 29.96 5.39
C SER A 199 -25.56 28.83 6.30
N ASN A 200 -25.93 29.18 7.54
CA ASN A 200 -26.43 28.25 8.56
C ASN A 200 -25.43 27.17 8.98
N ASP A 201 -24.16 27.54 9.21
CA ASP A 201 -23.11 26.62 9.70
C ASP A 201 -22.94 25.36 8.82
N ARG A 202 -23.05 25.58 7.51
CA ARG A 202 -22.83 24.56 6.49
C ARG A 202 -21.49 24.80 5.83
N GLU A 203 -20.80 23.72 5.48
CA GLU A 203 -19.51 23.83 4.81
C GLU A 203 -19.40 22.72 3.76
N PHE A 204 -18.91 23.10 2.58
CA PHE A 204 -18.57 22.15 1.54
C PHE A 204 -17.08 22.22 1.25
N GLU A 205 -16.46 21.05 1.23
CA GLU A 205 -15.06 20.86 0.89
C GLU A 205 -14.96 19.84 -0.25
N MET A 206 -14.05 20.09 -1.17
CA MET A 206 -13.69 19.16 -2.22
C MET A 206 -12.18 19.22 -2.42
N SER A 207 -11.55 18.07 -2.65
CA SER A 207 -10.14 17.96 -2.95
C SER A 207 -9.95 17.02 -4.12
N LEU A 208 -9.15 17.43 -5.10
CA LEU A 208 -8.68 16.57 -6.17
C LEU A 208 -7.16 16.43 -6.03
N ARG A 209 -6.70 15.21 -5.75
CA ARG A 209 -5.29 14.90 -5.55
C ARG A 209 -4.80 13.89 -6.57
N TYR A 210 -3.69 14.17 -7.23
CA TYR A 210 -2.93 13.18 -8.00
C TYR A 210 -1.60 12.95 -7.31
N THR A 211 -1.28 11.70 -6.98
CA THR A 211 0.00 11.33 -6.36
C THR A 211 0.72 10.32 -7.25
N HIS A 212 2.03 10.46 -7.34
CA HIS A 212 2.91 9.54 -8.02
C HIS A 212 4.20 9.40 -7.24
N ILE A 213 4.48 8.20 -6.73
CA ILE A 213 5.69 7.84 -5.99
C ILE A 213 6.28 6.59 -6.61
N GLU A 214 7.56 6.64 -6.95
CA GLU A 214 8.34 5.48 -7.37
C GLU A 214 9.03 4.90 -6.14
N TYR A 215 9.05 3.58 -6.04
CA TYR A 215 9.69 2.83 -4.96
C TYR A 215 10.81 1.94 -5.49
N TRP A 216 11.90 1.88 -4.75
CA TRP A 216 13.07 1.04 -5.03
C TRP A 216 13.59 0.36 -3.75
N PRO A 217 14.09 -0.87 -3.84
CA PRO A 217 14.82 -1.54 -2.76
C PRO A 217 16.00 -0.70 -2.24
N ILE A 218 16.29 -0.77 -0.94
CA ILE A 218 17.44 -0.10 -0.32
C ILE A 218 18.18 -1.05 0.64
N GLY A 219 19.48 -0.84 0.82
CA GLY A 219 20.30 -1.66 1.73
C GLY A 219 20.66 -3.02 1.12
N ASP A 220 20.55 -4.08 1.91
CA ASP A 220 20.94 -5.44 1.50
C ASP A 220 20.07 -6.01 0.35
N ASP A 221 18.99 -5.32 -0.01
CA ASP A 221 18.03 -5.72 -1.03
C ASP A 221 18.21 -5.01 -2.39
N GLU A 222 19.21 -4.14 -2.55
CA GLU A 222 19.43 -3.31 -3.76
C GLU A 222 19.64 -4.14 -5.05
N ASP A 223 20.17 -5.36 -4.93
CA ASP A 223 20.48 -6.24 -6.06
C ASP A 223 19.22 -6.80 -6.77
N LEU A 224 18.04 -6.65 -6.18
CA LEU A 224 16.80 -7.17 -6.75
C LEU A 224 16.40 -6.45 -8.06
N LEU A 225 16.92 -5.24 -8.33
CA LEU A 225 16.63 -4.44 -9.54
C LEU A 225 15.13 -4.37 -9.90
N VAL A 226 14.25 -4.37 -8.90
CA VAL A 226 12.79 -4.24 -9.07
C VAL A 226 12.38 -2.84 -8.63
N GLN A 227 11.59 -2.14 -9.46
CA GLN A 227 10.96 -0.88 -9.10
C GLN A 227 9.45 -1.06 -9.09
N SER A 228 8.74 -0.30 -8.27
CA SER A 228 7.28 -0.27 -8.29
C SER A 228 6.76 1.16 -8.33
N THR A 229 5.74 1.39 -9.14
CA THR A 229 5.08 2.69 -9.24
C THR A 229 3.79 2.66 -8.46
N ALA A 230 3.71 3.54 -7.48
CA ALA A 230 2.52 3.80 -6.69
C ALA A 230 1.93 5.14 -7.15
N ALA A 231 0.84 5.10 -7.92
CA ALA A 231 0.15 6.30 -8.36
C ALA A 231 -1.36 6.20 -8.17
N ASN A 232 -1.99 7.33 -7.83
CA ASN A 232 -3.44 7.40 -7.74
C ASN A 232 -3.97 8.82 -8.03
N ALA A 233 -5.21 8.88 -8.49
CA ALA A 233 -5.98 10.11 -8.58
C ALA A 233 -7.22 9.98 -7.68
N VAL A 234 -7.37 10.88 -6.72
CA VAL A 234 -8.44 10.84 -5.72
C VAL A 234 -9.24 12.12 -5.78
N LEU A 235 -10.54 11.99 -6.06
CA LEU A 235 -11.53 13.02 -5.80
C LEU A 235 -12.16 12.73 -4.45
N TRP A 236 -12.12 13.71 -3.56
CA TRP A 236 -12.73 13.64 -2.25
C TRP A 236 -13.65 14.84 -2.04
N THR A 237 -14.77 14.60 -1.36
CA THR A 237 -15.76 15.63 -1.02
C THR A 237 -16.26 15.42 0.40
N ARG A 238 -16.57 16.52 1.07
CA ARG A 238 -17.18 16.52 2.39
C ARG A 238 -18.20 17.63 2.50
N TYR A 239 -19.33 17.27 3.09
CA TYR A 239 -20.39 18.22 3.41
C TYR A 239 -20.70 18.17 4.89
N ARG A 240 -20.62 19.34 5.53
CA ARG A 240 -20.96 19.52 6.95
C ARG A 240 -22.26 20.31 7.05
N PHE A 241 -23.16 19.87 7.93
CA PHE A 241 -24.40 20.57 8.20
C PHE A 241 -24.81 20.44 9.67
N PRO A 242 -25.50 21.43 10.25
CA PRO A 242 -25.80 21.44 11.68
C PRO A 242 -26.81 20.37 12.07
N THR A 243 -26.62 19.78 13.25
CA THR A 243 -27.58 18.83 13.85
C THR A 243 -28.71 19.55 14.64
N GLY A 244 -28.54 20.84 14.90
CA GLY A 244 -29.38 21.62 15.83
C GLY A 244 -29.05 21.39 17.32
N ARG A 245 -28.10 20.50 17.64
CA ARG A 245 -27.62 20.26 19.01
C ARG A 245 -26.30 20.98 19.26
N ARG A 246 -25.99 21.19 20.54
CA ARG A 246 -24.72 21.78 20.98
C ARG A 246 -24.04 20.88 21.99
N MET A 247 -22.71 20.87 21.97
CA MET A 247 -21.85 20.21 22.95
C MET A 247 -20.70 21.16 23.26
N PHE A 248 -20.29 21.27 24.53
CA PHE A 248 -19.24 22.22 24.96
C PHE A 248 -19.46 23.67 24.49
N GLY A 249 -20.72 24.10 24.43
CA GLY A 249 -21.06 25.45 23.96
C GLY A 249 -21.00 25.66 22.45
N ARG A 250 -20.63 24.65 21.65
CA ARG A 250 -20.49 24.74 20.18
C ARG A 250 -21.47 23.81 19.45
N PRO A 251 -21.87 24.11 18.21
CA PRO A 251 -22.81 23.26 17.46
C PRO A 251 -22.16 21.92 17.10
N VAL A 252 -22.95 20.85 17.19
CA VAL A 252 -22.56 19.53 16.69
C VAL A 252 -23.01 19.42 15.23
N ARG A 253 -22.13 18.93 14.36
CA ARG A 253 -22.39 18.85 12.92
C ARG A 253 -22.48 17.41 12.44
N TRP A 254 -23.40 17.16 11.52
CA TRP A 254 -23.38 15.99 10.66
C TRP A 254 -22.32 16.17 9.59
N VAL A 255 -21.64 15.10 9.26
CA VAL A 255 -20.64 15.06 8.19
C VAL A 255 -21.03 13.96 7.22
N GLY A 256 -21.21 14.29 5.95
CA GLY A 256 -21.19 13.32 4.86
C GLY A 256 -19.87 13.42 4.12
N ASP A 257 -19.28 12.29 3.74
CA ASP A 257 -18.15 12.26 2.83
C ASP A 257 -18.32 11.26 1.69
N PHE A 258 -17.71 11.61 0.56
CA PHE A 258 -17.64 10.76 -0.61
C PHE A 258 -16.24 10.88 -1.21
N SER A 259 -15.66 9.76 -1.61
CA SER A 259 -14.46 9.77 -2.45
C SER A 259 -14.51 8.76 -3.56
N TYR A 260 -13.87 9.11 -4.65
CA TYR A 260 -13.62 8.24 -5.78
C TYR A 260 -12.12 8.26 -6.07
N SER A 261 -11.50 7.09 -6.04
CA SER A 261 -10.06 6.91 -6.25
C SER A 261 -9.86 6.07 -7.50
N TYR A 262 -9.09 6.58 -8.44
CA TYR A 262 -8.58 5.83 -9.58
C TYR A 262 -7.15 5.39 -9.28
N LEU A 263 -6.93 4.09 -9.26
CA LEU A 263 -5.65 3.47 -8.94
C LEU A 263 -4.85 3.29 -10.23
N ILE A 264 -3.58 3.70 -10.21
CA ILE A 264 -2.70 3.69 -11.38
C ILE A 264 -1.44 2.91 -11.04
N GLY A 265 -1.00 2.07 -11.98
CA GLY A 265 0.20 1.25 -11.81
C GLY A 265 -0.08 0.00 -10.99
N ASP A 266 0.89 -0.41 -10.18
CA ASP A 266 0.90 -1.76 -9.58
C ASP A 266 -0.19 -1.97 -8.52
N GLN A 267 -0.79 -0.89 -8.03
CA GLN A 267 -1.85 -0.93 -7.02
C GLN A 267 -3.14 -1.58 -7.53
N SER A 268 -3.49 -1.34 -8.81
CA SER A 268 -4.71 -1.92 -9.37
C SER A 268 -4.56 -3.43 -9.61
N LEU A 269 -3.34 -3.89 -9.88
CA LEU A 269 -3.02 -5.31 -10.01
C LEU A 269 -3.17 -6.06 -8.69
N VAL A 270 -2.80 -5.44 -7.56
CA VAL A 270 -2.92 -6.05 -6.22
C VAL A 270 -4.38 -6.13 -5.76
N LEU A 271 -5.15 -5.07 -5.94
CA LEU A 271 -6.57 -5.02 -5.52
C LEU A 271 -7.54 -5.62 -6.55
N GLY A 272 -7.05 -5.94 -7.75
CA GLY A 272 -7.86 -6.45 -8.86
C GLY A 272 -8.92 -5.46 -9.37
N THR A 273 -8.72 -4.17 -9.12
CA THR A 273 -9.64 -3.09 -9.54
C THR A 273 -8.84 -1.82 -9.83
N ASP A 274 -9.25 -1.08 -10.87
CA ASP A 274 -8.66 0.22 -11.21
C ASP A 274 -9.34 1.38 -10.46
N TRP A 275 -10.43 1.11 -9.73
CA TRP A 275 -11.18 2.14 -9.03
C TRP A 275 -11.68 1.68 -7.66
N LEU A 276 -11.85 2.65 -6.75
CA LEU A 276 -12.47 2.49 -5.45
C LEU A 276 -13.41 3.68 -5.19
N ALA A 277 -14.66 3.40 -4.84
CA ALA A 277 -15.56 4.41 -4.32
C ALA A 277 -15.74 4.23 -2.81
N ARG A 278 -15.92 5.35 -2.12
CA ARG A 278 -16.22 5.39 -0.69
C ARG A 278 -17.32 6.38 -0.42
N ILE A 279 -18.25 6.01 0.43
CA ILE A 279 -19.27 6.90 0.97
C ILE A 279 -19.36 6.71 2.47
N GLY A 280 -19.50 7.80 3.20
CA GLY A 280 -19.51 7.76 4.66
C GLY A 280 -20.26 8.88 5.30
N GLY A 281 -20.52 8.67 6.59
CA GLY A 281 -21.27 9.57 7.43
C GLY A 281 -20.68 9.57 8.83
N GLY A 282 -20.82 10.70 9.52
CA GLY A 282 -20.31 10.83 10.87
C GLY A 282 -20.76 12.08 11.57
N ILE A 283 -20.17 12.28 12.75
CA ILE A 283 -20.46 13.39 13.64
C ILE A 283 -19.17 14.11 13.93
N GLU A 284 -19.25 15.43 13.93
CA GLU A 284 -18.15 16.32 14.24
C GLU A 284 -18.52 17.23 15.41
N VAL A 285 -17.59 17.34 16.36
CA VAL A 285 -17.70 18.16 17.57
C VAL A 285 -16.56 19.16 17.57
N ASP A 286 -16.92 20.44 17.67
CA ASP A 286 -15.98 21.54 17.84
C ASP A 286 -15.59 21.63 19.33
N LEU A 287 -14.29 21.51 19.59
CA LEU A 287 -13.67 21.49 20.91
C LEU A 287 -12.80 22.74 21.17
N SER A 288 -12.82 23.73 20.28
CA SER A 288 -11.96 24.93 20.35
C SER A 288 -12.07 25.71 21.67
N ASP A 289 -13.24 25.72 22.32
CA ASP A 289 -13.49 26.40 23.60
C ASP A 289 -13.28 25.49 24.83
N THR A 290 -12.68 24.32 24.66
CA THR A 290 -12.52 23.33 25.75
C THR A 290 -11.11 23.36 26.36
N TRP A 291 -10.91 22.61 27.44
CA TRP A 291 -9.65 22.53 28.19
C TRP A 291 -8.47 21.87 27.43
N VAL A 292 -8.66 21.46 26.18
CA VAL A 292 -7.63 20.82 25.33
C VAL A 292 -7.14 21.85 24.31
N PRO A 293 -6.07 22.62 24.60
CA PRO A 293 -5.75 23.84 23.87
C PRO A 293 -5.24 23.64 22.42
N TRP A 294 -4.96 22.40 22.02
CA TRP A 294 -4.39 22.06 20.72
C TRP A 294 -5.36 21.25 19.83
N VAL A 295 -6.61 21.00 20.27
CA VAL A 295 -7.60 20.29 19.46
C VAL A 295 -8.78 21.22 19.18
N THR A 296 -8.94 21.63 17.92
CA THR A 296 -10.06 22.47 17.49
C THR A 296 -11.30 21.65 17.18
N THR A 297 -11.17 20.47 16.57
CA THR A 297 -12.31 19.69 16.13
C THR A 297 -12.01 18.20 16.18
N THR A 298 -12.96 17.41 16.68
CA THR A 298 -12.89 15.95 16.66
C THR A 298 -14.07 15.39 15.86
N ARG A 299 -13.80 14.41 15.01
CA ARG A 299 -14.79 13.78 14.12
C ARG A 299 -14.67 12.27 14.21
N ILE A 300 -15.83 11.60 14.26
CA ILE A 300 -15.94 10.15 14.17
C ILE A 300 -16.75 9.84 12.92
N MET A 301 -16.23 8.94 12.09
CA MET A 301 -16.79 8.61 10.79
C MET A 301 -16.90 7.10 10.62
N VAL A 302 -17.99 6.67 10.02
CA VAL A 302 -18.14 5.31 9.49
C VAL A 302 -18.34 5.41 7.98
N ARG A 303 -17.67 4.56 7.22
CA ARG A 303 -17.72 4.62 5.76
C ARG A 303 -17.75 3.23 5.17
N TYR A 304 -18.34 3.14 4.00
CA TYR A 304 -18.39 1.93 3.19
C TYR A 304 -17.54 2.14 1.93
N TYR A 305 -16.73 1.14 1.60
CA TYR A 305 -15.95 1.06 0.37
C TYR A 305 -16.60 0.06 -0.58
N GLY A 306 -16.52 0.35 -1.88
CA GLY A 306 -16.94 -0.58 -2.93
C GLY A 306 -16.17 -0.38 -4.23
N SER A 307 -15.88 -1.49 -4.89
CA SER A 307 -15.42 -1.63 -6.27
C SER A 307 -16.01 -2.90 -6.90
N ASP A 308 -15.50 -3.29 -8.07
CA ASP A 308 -15.87 -4.55 -8.73
C ASP A 308 -15.46 -5.80 -7.94
N THR A 309 -14.39 -5.72 -7.13
CA THR A 309 -13.75 -6.87 -6.49
C THR A 309 -13.63 -6.76 -4.96
N VAL A 310 -13.80 -5.56 -4.42
CA VAL A 310 -13.59 -5.27 -2.99
C VAL A 310 -14.76 -4.47 -2.44
N ASN A 311 -15.22 -4.84 -1.24
CA ASN A 311 -16.08 -4.01 -0.44
C ASN A 311 -15.63 -4.05 1.03
N GLY A 312 -16.19 -3.18 1.86
CA GLY A 312 -15.83 -3.19 3.28
C GLY A 312 -16.26 -1.94 4.03
N TYR A 313 -15.97 -1.93 5.33
CA TYR A 313 -16.33 -0.84 6.22
C TYR A 313 -15.08 -0.30 6.93
N THR A 314 -15.00 1.02 7.04
CA THR A 314 -13.98 1.72 7.84
C THR A 314 -14.64 2.50 8.96
N ALA A 315 -13.95 2.59 10.08
CA ALA A 315 -14.20 3.57 11.11
C ALA A 315 -12.95 4.44 11.27
N GLY A 316 -13.13 5.75 11.32
CA GLY A 316 -12.03 6.70 11.42
C GLY A 316 -12.31 7.78 12.44
N ILE A 317 -11.26 8.22 13.11
CA ILE A 317 -11.26 9.40 13.97
C ILE A 317 -10.38 10.44 13.28
N GLY A 318 -10.91 11.65 13.10
CA GLY A 318 -10.13 12.80 12.63
C GLY A 318 -10.04 13.86 13.73
N ILE A 319 -8.89 14.51 13.80
CA ILE A 319 -8.60 15.57 14.76
C ILE A 319 -8.03 16.75 13.96
N SER A 320 -8.52 17.95 14.25
CA SER A 320 -7.97 19.21 13.73
C SER A 320 -7.32 19.99 14.87
N PHE A 321 -6.26 20.73 14.55
CA PHE A 321 -5.41 21.48 15.47
C PHE A 321 -5.47 22.97 15.13
#